data_AF-A0A6V8DVM7-F1
#
_entry.id   AF-A0A6V8DVM7-F1
#
_cell.length_a   1.000
_cell.length_b   1.000
_cell.length_c   1.000
_cell.angle_alpha   90.00
_cell.angle_beta   90.00
_cell.angle_gamma   90.00
#
_symmetry.space_group_name_H-M   'P 1'
#
loop_
_entity.id
_entity.type
_entity.pdbx_description
1 polymer ?
#
loop_
_entity_poly.entity_id
_entity_poly.type
_entity_poly.pdbx_seq_one_letter_code
_entity_poly.pdbx_strand_id
1 'polypeptide(L)'
;MDEAHMSNNTTFEITSQICLNDGVCDPPVTQEVAVDGATHTTSLTPPDDHSYVNWRVKAMYEDDSVDYFPYGSWYTIWSSCYYEDGGYYGPDSDGDGCGGDEENTPGFTLVPALVAVGLAMAIARRN
;
A
#
# COMPACT_ATOMS: atom_id res chain seq x y z
N MET A 1 14.11 23.44 -9.36
CA MET A 1 13.43 22.64 -8.33
C MET A 1 13.99 23.15 -7.02
N ASP A 2 13.27 24.07 -6.37
CA ASP A 2 13.77 24.78 -5.19
C ASP A 2 13.68 23.90 -3.94
N GLU A 3 14.80 23.85 -3.21
CA GLU A 3 15.05 23.10 -1.96
C GLU A 3 14.24 23.62 -0.75
N ALA A 4 13.20 24.43 -0.95
CA ALA A 4 12.48 25.14 0.11
C ALA A 4 11.41 24.29 0.84
N HIS A 5 11.09 23.09 0.36
CA HIS A 5 9.97 22.29 0.86
C HIS A 5 10.34 21.16 1.85
N MET A 6 11.62 20.96 2.16
CA MET A 6 12.04 19.98 3.18
C MET A 6 12.02 20.54 4.63
N SER A 7 11.33 21.67 4.84
CA SER A 7 11.39 22.47 6.08
C SER A 7 10.15 22.35 6.99
N ASN A 8 9.51 21.18 7.03
CA ASN A 8 8.66 20.84 8.18
C ASN A 8 9.19 19.52 8.72
N ASN A 9 9.48 19.47 10.00
CA ASN A 9 9.89 18.26 10.73
C ASN A 9 8.68 17.30 10.85
N THR A 10 8.11 16.95 9.69
CA THR A 10 7.01 16.03 9.50
C THR A 10 7.60 14.65 9.27
N THR A 11 7.19 13.69 10.10
CA THR A 11 7.58 12.29 9.97
C THR A 11 6.44 11.50 9.34
N PHE A 12 6.77 10.54 8.48
CA PHE A 12 5.80 9.66 7.84
C PHE A 12 6.00 8.21 8.31
N GLU A 13 4.91 7.56 8.68
CA GLU A 13 4.86 6.11 8.90
C GLU A 13 3.95 5.48 7.84
N ILE A 14 4.44 4.46 7.15
CA ILE A 14 3.63 3.68 6.21
C ILE A 14 3.24 2.38 6.90
N THR A 15 1.95 2.09 6.98
CA THR A 15 1.42 0.84 7.52
C THR A 15 0.81 0.03 6.39
N SER A 16 1.08 -1.27 6.36
CA SER A 16 0.41 -2.22 5.48
C SER A 16 -0.34 -3.29 6.27
N GLN A 17 -1.32 -3.91 5.64
CA GLN A 17 -2.02 -5.09 6.15
C GLN A 17 -2.31 -6.02 4.98
N ILE A 18 -1.91 -7.27 5.10
CA ILE A 18 -2.17 -8.31 4.09
C ILE A 18 -3.42 -9.08 4.51
N CYS A 19 -4.31 -9.34 3.55
CA CYS A 19 -5.47 -10.20 3.73
C CYS A 19 -5.43 -11.34 2.72
N LEU A 20 -5.76 -12.54 3.16
CA LEU A 20 -5.71 -13.78 2.38
C LEU A 20 -7.08 -14.12 1.79
N ASN A 21 -7.07 -15.01 0.79
CA ASN A 21 -8.29 -15.49 0.13
C ASN A 21 -9.20 -16.32 1.02
N ASP A 22 -8.72 -16.78 2.19
CA ASP A 22 -9.55 -17.42 3.21
C ASP A 22 -10.39 -16.43 4.06
N GLY A 23 -10.22 -15.13 3.82
CA GLY A 23 -10.90 -14.04 4.53
C GLY A 23 -10.20 -13.61 5.83
N VAL A 24 -9.05 -14.18 6.16
CA VAL A 24 -8.24 -13.79 7.31
C VAL A 24 -7.26 -12.68 6.91
N CYS A 25 -7.17 -11.66 7.76
CA CYS A 25 -6.18 -10.59 7.62
C CYS A 25 -5.14 -10.68 8.73
N ASP A 26 -3.88 -10.49 8.35
CA ASP A 26 -2.81 -10.32 9.32
C ASP A 26 -2.97 -9.01 10.11
N PRO A 27 -2.39 -8.91 11.31
CA PRO A 27 -2.29 -7.64 12.01
C PRO A 27 -1.57 -6.59 11.15
N PRO A 28 -1.97 -5.31 11.20
CA PRO A 28 -1.24 -4.26 10.49
C PRO A 28 0.21 -4.12 10.95
N VAL A 29 1.12 -3.86 10.00
CA VAL A 29 2.57 -3.76 10.23
C VAL A 29 3.10 -2.43 9.68
N THR A 30 3.79 -1.67 10.53
CA THR A 30 4.55 -0.49 10.10
C THR A 30 5.76 -0.94 9.28
N GLN A 31 5.89 -0.40 8.08
CA GLN A 31 6.94 -0.75 7.13
C GLN A 31 8.19 0.10 7.32
N GLU A 32 9.34 -0.47 7.01
CA GLU A 32 10.59 0.28 6.90
C GLU A 32 10.57 1.12 5.63
N VAL A 33 10.85 2.42 5.76
CA VAL A 33 10.75 3.38 4.66
C VAL A 33 12.13 3.89 4.29
N ALA A 34 12.50 3.74 3.02
CA ALA A 34 13.67 4.40 2.46
C ALA A 34 13.31 5.84 2.07
N VAL A 35 14.09 6.81 2.56
CA VAL A 35 13.87 8.24 2.31
C VAL A 35 14.94 8.77 1.37
N ASP A 36 14.52 9.31 0.23
CA ASP A 36 15.37 10.02 -0.72
C ASP A 36 14.77 11.40 -1.03
N GLY A 37 15.28 12.43 -0.34
CA GLY A 37 14.71 13.77 -0.37
C GLY A 37 13.26 13.79 0.11
N ALA A 38 12.33 14.12 -0.79
CA ALA A 38 10.89 14.11 -0.50
C ALA A 38 10.21 12.75 -0.80
N THR A 39 10.94 11.81 -1.40
CA THR A 39 10.38 10.52 -1.81
C THR A 39 10.52 9.50 -0.70
N HIS A 40 9.41 8.90 -0.30
CA HIS A 40 9.34 7.84 0.69
C HIS A 40 8.95 6.54 -0.02
N THR A 41 9.84 5.56 -0.01
CA THR A 41 9.65 4.29 -0.71
C THR A 41 9.62 3.13 0.27
N THR A 42 8.66 2.22 0.08
CA THR A 42 8.59 0.94 0.80
C THR A 42 8.29 -0.18 -0.19
N SER A 43 8.72 -1.40 0.13
CA SER A 43 8.43 -2.60 -0.64
C SER A 43 7.89 -3.68 0.27
N LEU A 44 6.86 -4.41 -0.19
CA LEU A 44 6.28 -5.54 0.52
C LEU A 44 6.03 -6.66 -0.49
N THR A 45 6.34 -7.89 -0.10
CA THR A 45 6.02 -9.09 -0.87
C THR A 45 4.94 -9.86 -0.12
N PRO A 46 3.67 -9.81 -0.57
CA PRO A 46 2.63 -10.64 0.00
C PRO A 46 2.79 -12.11 -0.41
N PRO A 47 2.22 -13.07 0.35
CA PRO A 47 2.18 -14.48 -0.03
C PRO A 47 1.31 -14.70 -1.27
N ASP A 48 1.50 -15.81 -1.98
CA ASP A 48 0.80 -16.08 -3.24
C ASP A 48 -0.73 -16.20 -3.10
N ASP A 49 -1.23 -16.53 -1.90
CA ASP A 49 -2.65 -16.68 -1.60
C ASP A 49 -3.32 -15.40 -1.06
N HIS A 50 -2.62 -14.26 -1.13
CA HIS A 50 -3.20 -12.98 -0.72
C HIS A 50 -4.36 -12.56 -1.64
N SER A 51 -5.41 -12.00 -1.01
CA SER A 51 -6.57 -11.38 -1.66
C SER A 51 -6.28 -9.91 -1.96
N TYR A 52 -5.80 -9.16 -0.96
CA TYR A 52 -5.47 -7.75 -1.11
C TYR A 52 -4.48 -7.29 -0.04
N VAL A 53 -3.83 -6.16 -0.32
CA VAL A 53 -2.99 -5.43 0.64
C VAL A 53 -3.58 -4.04 0.86
N ASN A 54 -3.89 -3.74 2.11
CA ASN A 54 -4.28 -2.43 2.58
C ASN A 54 -3.04 -1.60 2.92
N TRP A 55 -3.04 -0.33 2.56
CA TRP A 55 -1.99 0.64 2.83
C TRP A 55 -2.54 1.90 3.50
N ARG A 56 -1.78 2.47 4.41
CA ARG A 56 -2.11 3.75 5.05
C ARG A 56 -0.85 4.51 5.41
N VAL A 57 -0.85 5.80 5.13
CA VAL A 57 0.22 6.71 5.54
C VAL A 57 -0.26 7.52 6.73
N LYS A 58 0.55 7.59 7.78
CA LYS A 58 0.35 8.46 8.94
C LYS A 58 1.40 9.57 8.87
N ALA A 59 0.94 10.81 8.77
CA ALA A 59 1.79 11.99 8.83
C ALA A 59 1.76 12.56 10.25
N MET A 60 2.93 12.81 10.82
CA MET A 60 3.10 13.35 12.17
C MET A 60 3.82 14.69 12.05
N TYR A 61 3.18 15.76 12.52
CA TYR A 61 3.71 17.12 12.39
C TYR A 61 4.36 17.61 13.70
N GLU A 62 5.04 18.75 13.64
CA GLU A 62 5.76 19.32 14.78
C GLU A 62 4.86 19.76 15.95
N ASP A 63 3.59 20.04 15.67
CA ASP A 63 2.59 20.41 16.67
C ASP A 63 1.88 19.20 17.29
N ASP A 64 2.47 18.00 17.13
CA ASP A 64 1.93 16.70 17.54
C ASP A 64 0.59 16.34 16.89
N SER A 65 0.15 17.09 15.87
CA SER A 65 -1.01 16.71 15.07
C SER A 65 -0.69 15.51 14.17
N VAL A 66 -1.72 14.72 13.87
CA VAL A 66 -1.60 13.50 13.06
C VAL A 66 -2.68 13.48 11.99
N ASP A 67 -2.25 13.31 10.75
CA ASP A 67 -3.14 13.05 9.62
C ASP A 67 -2.94 11.64 9.08
N TYR A 68 -3.98 11.13 8.43
CA TYR A 68 -3.95 9.83 7.77
C TYR A 68 -4.35 9.95 6.32
N PHE A 69 -3.59 9.27 5.46
CA PHE A 69 -3.82 9.24 4.02
C PHE A 69 -4.00 7.80 3.54
N PRO A 70 -5.05 7.52 2.73
CA PRO A 70 -6.15 8.43 2.42
C PRO A 70 -7.00 8.76 3.68
N TYR A 71 -7.73 9.87 3.64
CA TYR A 71 -8.58 10.26 4.78
C TYR A 71 -9.69 9.22 4.99
N GLY A 72 -9.85 8.75 6.23
CA GLY A 72 -10.97 7.92 6.66
C GLY A 72 -10.91 6.42 6.31
N SER A 73 -10.04 5.99 5.38
CA SER A 73 -9.93 4.58 5.00
C SER A 73 -8.47 4.18 4.71
N TRP A 74 -8.28 2.91 4.37
CA TRP A 74 -7.05 2.39 3.79
C TRP A 74 -7.13 2.49 2.27
N TYR A 75 -5.97 2.60 1.63
CA TYR A 75 -5.85 2.36 0.20
C TYR A 75 -5.67 0.86 -0.04
N THR A 76 -6.58 0.23 -0.77
CA THR A 76 -6.56 -1.21 -1.01
C THR A 76 -6.03 -1.52 -2.40
N ILE A 77 -5.04 -2.41 -2.47
CA ILE A 77 -4.53 -2.97 -3.71
C ILE A 77 -4.93 -4.43 -3.77
N TRP A 78 -5.74 -4.79 -4.76
CA TRP A 78 -6.21 -6.15 -4.94
C TRP A 78 -5.17 -7.00 -5.68
N SER A 79 -5.08 -8.26 -5.30
CA SER A 79 -4.36 -9.27 -6.06
C SER A 79 -4.98 -9.42 -7.45
N SER A 80 -4.20 -9.92 -8.40
CA SER A 80 -4.72 -10.31 -9.72
C SER A 80 -5.59 -11.57 -9.65
N CYS A 81 -5.55 -12.30 -8.55
CA CYS A 81 -6.55 -13.30 -8.20
C CYS A 81 -6.96 -13.15 -6.73
N TYR A 82 -8.24 -12.89 -6.48
CA TYR A 82 -8.78 -12.69 -5.15
C TYR A 82 -10.14 -13.35 -4.96
N TYR A 83 -10.42 -13.85 -3.75
CA TYR A 83 -11.70 -14.42 -3.37
C TYR A 83 -12.58 -13.35 -2.71
N GLU A 84 -13.80 -13.20 -3.22
CA GLU A 84 -14.81 -12.30 -2.66
C GLU A 84 -16.19 -12.94 -2.86
N ASP A 85 -17.15 -12.70 -1.95
CA ASP A 85 -18.57 -13.08 -2.10
C ASP A 85 -18.87 -14.47 -2.69
N GLY A 86 -18.09 -15.49 -2.31
CA GLY A 86 -18.31 -16.86 -2.76
C GLY A 86 -17.57 -17.30 -4.01
N GLY A 87 -16.77 -16.44 -4.65
CA GLY A 87 -16.08 -16.75 -5.91
C GLY A 87 -14.71 -16.07 -6.06
N TYR A 88 -13.91 -16.58 -7.00
CA TYR A 88 -12.62 -16.00 -7.37
C TYR A 88 -12.76 -14.99 -8.50
N TYR A 89 -12.11 -13.84 -8.35
CA TYR A 89 -12.13 -12.72 -9.29
C TYR A 89 -10.71 -12.26 -9.63
N GLY A 90 -10.63 -11.37 -10.61
CA GLY A 90 -9.37 -10.82 -11.11
C GLY A 90 -8.91 -11.50 -12.41
N PRO A 91 -7.94 -10.89 -13.11
CA PRO A 91 -7.46 -11.38 -14.39
C PRO A 91 -6.83 -12.78 -14.34
N ASP A 92 -6.34 -13.23 -13.17
CA ASP A 92 -5.71 -14.53 -12.97
C ASP A 92 -6.65 -15.55 -12.29
N SER A 93 -7.95 -15.25 -12.19
CA SER A 93 -8.97 -16.19 -11.74
C SER A 93 -9.44 -17.09 -12.90
N ASP A 94 -9.57 -18.39 -12.66
CA ASP A 94 -10.18 -19.35 -13.60
C ASP A 94 -11.67 -19.64 -13.29
N GLY A 95 -12.22 -19.00 -12.26
CA GLY A 95 -13.59 -19.15 -11.79
C GLY A 95 -13.75 -20.10 -10.60
N ASP A 96 -12.92 -21.13 -10.49
CA ASP A 96 -12.93 -22.10 -9.38
C ASP A 96 -11.74 -21.89 -8.42
N GLY A 97 -10.76 -21.07 -8.82
CA GLY A 97 -9.57 -20.76 -8.07
C GLY A 97 -8.71 -19.68 -8.73
N CYS A 98 -7.51 -19.51 -8.20
CA CYS A 98 -6.45 -18.79 -8.89
C CYS A 98 -5.81 -19.73 -9.90
N GLY A 99 -6.06 -19.47 -11.18
CA GLY A 99 -5.56 -20.30 -12.27
C GLY A 99 -4.06 -20.10 -12.46
N GLY A 100 -3.29 -21.17 -12.43
CA GLY A 100 -1.87 -21.17 -12.78
C GLY A 100 -1.33 -22.58 -12.93
N ASP A 101 -1.02 -22.99 -14.16
CA ASP A 101 0.03 -23.98 -14.39
C ASP A 101 1.28 -23.53 -13.60
N GLU A 102 2.01 -24.50 -13.02
CA GLU A 102 3.08 -24.36 -12.01
C GLU A 102 4.26 -23.40 -12.36
N GLU A 103 4.19 -22.68 -13.49
CA GLU A 103 5.15 -21.66 -13.94
C GLU A 103 4.61 -20.21 -13.91
N ASN A 104 3.33 -19.99 -13.60
CA ASN A 104 2.72 -18.65 -13.42
C ASN A 104 1.99 -18.57 -12.08
N THR A 105 2.75 -18.53 -11.00
CA THR A 105 2.23 -18.15 -9.68
C THR A 105 1.51 -16.80 -9.77
N PRO A 106 0.40 -16.59 -9.03
CA PRO A 106 -0.28 -15.30 -8.88
C PRO A 106 0.55 -14.35 -8.01
N GLY A 107 1.83 -14.22 -8.33
CA GLY A 107 2.72 -13.19 -7.84
C GLY A 107 3.01 -12.31 -9.04
N PHE A 108 2.58 -11.04 -8.95
CA PHE A 108 3.01 -9.92 -9.79
C PHE A 108 3.87 -10.36 -10.97
N THR A 109 3.31 -10.49 -12.17
CA THR A 109 4.06 -10.81 -13.38
C THR A 109 5.21 -9.83 -13.59
N LEU A 110 6.38 -10.12 -12.97
CA LEU A 110 7.71 -9.52 -13.08
C LEU A 110 7.82 -8.01 -13.43
N VAL A 111 6.81 -7.22 -13.11
CA VAL A 111 6.87 -5.77 -13.10
C VAL A 111 6.90 -5.41 -11.63
N PRO A 112 8.05 -5.02 -11.05
CA PRO A 112 8.05 -4.43 -9.73
C PRO A 112 7.10 -3.25 -9.80
N ALA A 113 5.94 -3.36 -9.14
CA ALA A 113 5.04 -2.26 -8.94
C ALA A 113 5.73 -1.30 -7.97
N LEU A 114 6.63 -0.47 -8.50
CA LEU A 114 7.18 0.68 -7.81
C LEU A 114 6.03 1.67 -7.69
N VAL A 115 5.22 1.51 -6.65
CA VAL A 115 4.20 2.48 -6.30
C VAL A 115 4.92 3.69 -5.71
N ALA A 116 5.31 4.62 -6.57
CA ALA A 116 5.79 5.94 -6.16
C ALA A 116 4.57 6.78 -5.76
N VAL A 117 4.20 6.78 -4.48
CA VAL A 117 3.16 7.67 -3.96
C VAL A 117 3.75 9.08 -3.80
N GLY A 118 3.61 9.92 -4.83
CA GLY A 118 3.96 11.34 -4.76
C GLY A 118 2.81 12.18 -4.22
N LEU A 119 2.77 12.47 -2.92
CA LEU A 119 1.83 13.43 -2.34
C LEU A 119 2.37 14.86 -2.46
N ALA A 120 1.77 15.67 -3.36
CA ALA A 120 1.99 17.11 -3.38
C ALA A 120 1.06 17.79 -2.36
N MET A 121 1.52 17.99 -1.13
CA MET A 121 0.76 18.69 -0.09
C MET A 121 1.05 20.20 -0.12
N ALA A 122 0.09 20.99 -0.63
CA ALA A 122 0.12 22.44 -0.51
C ALA A 122 -0.35 22.86 0.90
N ILE A 123 0.59 23.14 1.81
CA ILE A 123 0.28 23.62 3.16
C ILE A 123 -0.15 25.08 3.07
N ALA A 124 -1.46 25.33 2.98
CA ALA A 124 -2.03 26.66 3.18
C ALA A 124 -2.08 26.98 4.68
N ARG A 125 -1.10 27.75 5.17
CA ARG A 125 -1.16 28.32 6.53
C ARG A 125 -2.37 29.25 6.64
N ARG A 126 -3.35 28.90 7.49
CA ARG A 126 -4.41 29.84 7.90
C ARG A 126 -3.86 30.69 9.05
N ASN A 127 -3.64 31.97 8.76
CA ASN A 127 -3.35 33.02 9.75
C ASN A 127 -4.48 33.18 10.76
#